data_AF-A0A653QFG4-F1
#
_entry.id   AF-A0A653QFG4-F1
#
_cell.length_a   1.000
_cell.length_b   1.000
_cell.length_c   1.000
_cell.angle_alpha   90.00
_cell.angle_beta   90.00
_cell.angle_gamma   90.00
#
_symmetry.space_group_name_H-M   'P 1'
#
loop_
_entity.id
_entity.type
_entity.pdbx_description
1 polymer ?
#
loop_
_entity_poly.entity_id
_entity_poly.type
_entity_poly.pdbx_seq_one_letter_code
_entity_poly.pdbx_strand_id
1 'polypeptide(L)'
;MDHGTGTILPGGVLRGTALTALLPTWVTGGGGDAVIDRLRDDGIVDELERAFAEPPFDERVDWSAVRIAQVSHPDLRELVGRSIAELAAEAGQSPLTVVSDTLIADRLTTLVDRPS
;
A
#
# COMPACT_ATOMS: atom_id res chain seq x y z
N MET A 1 37.06 10.25 33.65
CA MET A 1 36.97 9.14 32.67
C MET A 1 35.50 8.98 32.39
N ASP A 2 35.04 9.65 31.35
CA ASP A 2 33.61 9.78 31.02
C ASP A 2 33.26 8.67 30.02
N HIS A 3 32.38 7.75 30.42
CA HIS A 3 31.79 6.77 29.52
C HIS A 3 30.61 7.45 28.81
N GLY A 4 30.92 8.15 27.72
CA GLY A 4 29.91 8.63 26.78
C GLY A 4 29.28 7.45 26.05
N THR A 5 28.25 6.88 26.65
CA THR A 5 27.33 5.93 26.02
C THR A 5 26.61 6.67 24.89
N GLY A 6 27.19 6.63 23.70
CA GLY A 6 26.50 7.00 22.47
C GLY A 6 25.41 5.98 22.21
N THR A 7 24.20 6.27 22.68
CA THR A 7 22.98 5.56 22.28
C THR A 7 22.89 5.59 20.76
N ILE A 8 23.21 4.47 20.14
CA ILE A 8 22.75 4.17 18.78
C ILE A 8 21.22 4.09 18.90
N LEU A 9 20.52 5.05 18.29
CA LEU A 9 19.08 4.91 18.07
C LEU A 9 18.88 3.64 17.23
N PRO A 10 18.26 2.58 17.76
CA PRO A 10 18.10 1.34 17.03
C PRO A 10 17.12 1.58 15.87
N GLY A 11 17.38 0.93 14.73
CA GLY A 11 16.58 1.02 13.51
C GLY A 11 15.09 0.99 13.82
N GLY A 12 14.35 1.95 13.26
CA GLY A 12 12.92 2.08 13.43
C GLY A 12 12.24 0.74 13.17
N VAL A 13 11.44 0.28 14.13
CA VAL A 13 10.56 -0.87 13.92
C VAL A 13 9.62 -0.49 12.79
N LEU A 14 9.67 -1.22 11.69
CA LEU A 14 8.65 -1.14 10.64
C LEU A 14 7.28 -1.39 11.31
N ARG A 15 6.43 -0.37 11.33
CA ARG A 15 5.03 -0.47 11.77
C ARG A 15 4.13 -0.34 10.54
N GLY A 16 3.08 -1.14 10.52
CA GLY A 16 2.10 -1.17 9.44
C GLY A 16 1.93 -2.58 8.86
N THR A 17 0.92 -2.71 8.01
CA THR A 17 0.62 -3.90 7.22
C THR A 17 1.10 -3.65 5.79
N ALA A 18 1.65 -4.66 5.12
CA ALA A 18 1.99 -4.53 3.70
C ALA A 18 0.72 -4.22 2.90
N LEU A 19 0.75 -3.19 2.05
CA LEU A 19 -0.42 -2.81 1.25
C LEU A 19 -0.84 -3.95 0.29
N THR A 20 0.12 -4.75 -0.18
CA THR A 20 -0.15 -5.98 -0.96
C THR A 20 -0.99 -7.00 -0.21
N ALA A 21 -0.96 -7.02 1.13
CA ALA A 21 -1.78 -7.94 1.93
C ALA A 21 -3.28 -7.61 1.87
N LEU A 22 -3.64 -6.43 1.36
CA LEU A 22 -5.03 -6.06 1.10
C LEU A 22 -5.54 -6.60 -0.24
N LEU A 23 -4.66 -7.14 -1.09
CA LEU A 23 -5.03 -7.63 -2.41
C LEU A 23 -5.36 -9.13 -2.38
N PRO A 24 -6.24 -9.58 -3.30
CA PRO A 24 -6.50 -10.99 -3.52
C PRO A 24 -5.23 -11.81 -3.78
N THR A 25 -5.24 -13.06 -3.36
CA THR A 25 -4.11 -14.00 -3.56
C THR A 25 -3.83 -14.29 -5.04
N TRP A 26 -4.82 -14.16 -5.92
CA TRP A 26 -4.65 -14.32 -7.37
C TRP A 26 -3.85 -13.18 -8.00
N VAL A 27 -3.76 -12.01 -7.34
CA VAL A 27 -2.88 -10.90 -7.74
C VAL A 27 -1.47 -11.08 -7.17
N THR A 28 -1.36 -11.48 -5.90
CA THR A 28 -0.08 -11.46 -5.15
C THR A 28 0.80 -12.70 -5.36
N GLY A 29 0.41 -13.63 -6.23
CA GLY A 29 1.16 -14.86 -6.52
C GLY A 29 2.32 -14.69 -7.50
N GLY A 30 3.35 -15.54 -7.37
CA GLY A 30 4.42 -15.67 -8.37
C GLY A 30 5.62 -14.74 -8.21
N GLY A 31 5.74 -14.02 -7.08
CA GLY A 31 6.87 -13.13 -6.79
C GLY A 31 6.67 -11.70 -7.26
N GLY A 32 7.51 -10.77 -6.78
CA GLY A 32 7.28 -9.32 -6.90
C GLY A 32 7.15 -8.81 -8.33
N ASP A 33 8.05 -9.20 -9.24
CA ASP A 33 7.99 -8.75 -10.63
C ASP A 33 6.69 -9.20 -11.32
N ALA A 34 6.24 -10.44 -11.06
CA ALA A 34 4.99 -10.95 -11.60
C ALA A 34 3.76 -10.22 -11.04
N VAL A 35 3.80 -9.77 -9.78
CA VAL A 35 2.74 -8.94 -9.19
C VAL A 35 2.73 -7.56 -9.85
N ILE A 36 3.89 -6.93 -10.03
CA ILE A 36 4.00 -5.62 -10.69
C ILE A 36 3.49 -5.69 -12.14
N ASP A 37 3.87 -6.72 -12.89
CA ASP A 37 3.41 -6.89 -14.27
C ASP A 37 1.90 -7.10 -14.36
N ARG A 38 1.29 -7.80 -13.39
CA ARG A 38 -0.19 -7.91 -13.31
C ARG A 38 -0.85 -6.58 -12.97
N LEU A 39 -0.32 -5.82 -12.01
CA LEU A 39 -0.90 -4.53 -11.61
C LEU A 39 -0.82 -3.47 -12.72
N ARG A 40 0.06 -3.64 -13.72
CA ARG A 40 0.13 -2.78 -14.91
C ARG A 40 -0.93 -3.10 -15.97
N ASP A 41 -1.62 -4.23 -15.85
CA ASP A 41 -2.67 -4.62 -16.78
C ASP A 41 -3.99 -4.00 -16.32
N ASP A 42 -4.53 -3.07 -17.12
CA ASP A 42 -5.81 -2.41 -16.83
C ASP A 42 -6.96 -3.42 -16.63
N GLY A 43 -6.92 -4.57 -17.30
CA GLY A 43 -7.90 -5.64 -17.14
C GLY A 43 -7.86 -6.29 -15.75
N ILE A 44 -6.69 -6.33 -15.11
CA ILE A 44 -6.53 -6.80 -13.73
C ILE A 44 -7.10 -5.77 -12.75
N VAL A 45 -6.90 -4.47 -13.01
CA VAL A 45 -7.48 -3.41 -12.18
C VAL A 45 -9.02 -3.45 -12.27
N ASP A 46 -9.58 -3.64 -13.46
CA ASP A 46 -11.02 -3.83 -13.63
C ASP A 46 -11.55 -5.08 -12.89
N GLU A 47 -10.80 -6.17 -12.90
CA GLU A 47 -11.16 -7.39 -12.17
C GLU A 47 -11.09 -7.19 -10.66
N LEU A 48 -10.09 -6.44 -10.18
CA LEU A 48 -9.99 -5.99 -8.80
C LEU A 48 -11.20 -5.13 -8.40
N GLU A 49 -11.59 -4.15 -9.23
CA GLU A 49 -12.77 -3.32 -8.97
C GLU A 49 -14.04 -4.15 -8.82
N ARG A 50 -14.25 -5.13 -9.71
CA ARG A 50 -15.37 -6.08 -9.60
C ARG A 50 -15.29 -6.91 -8.32
N ALA A 51 -14.12 -7.45 -7.99
CA ALA A 51 -13.92 -8.28 -6.81
C ALA A 51 -14.20 -7.53 -5.49
N PHE A 52 -13.85 -6.23 -5.42
CA PHE A 52 -14.11 -5.39 -4.25
C PHE A 52 -15.54 -4.83 -4.20
N ALA A 53 -16.26 -4.81 -5.32
CA ALA A 53 -17.66 -4.39 -5.38
C ALA A 53 -18.64 -5.49 -4.92
N GLU A 54 -18.27 -6.77 -4.99
CA GLU A 54 -19.13 -7.91 -4.64
C GLU A 54 -18.85 -8.50 -3.24
N PRO A 55 -19.88 -8.82 -2.44
CA PRO A 55 -19.70 -9.45 -1.11
C PRO A 55 -19.50 -10.98 -1.17
N PRO A 56 -18.69 -11.61 -0.27
CA PRO A 56 -17.83 -11.01 0.75
C PRO A 56 -16.36 -11.36 0.47
N PHE A 57 -15.67 -10.60 -0.40
CA PHE A 57 -14.24 -10.84 -0.59
C PHE A 57 -13.45 -10.48 0.70
N ASP A 58 -13.85 -9.44 1.41
CA ASP A 58 -14.32 -9.40 2.81
C ASP A 58 -14.86 -7.97 3.06
N GLU A 59 -15.62 -7.69 4.13
CA GLU A 59 -16.46 -6.48 4.26
C GLU A 59 -15.74 -5.13 3.96
N ARG A 60 -15.89 -4.66 2.71
CA ARG A 60 -15.52 -3.34 2.15
C ARG A 60 -14.37 -2.67 2.89
N VAL A 61 -13.15 -2.94 2.44
CA VAL A 61 -11.98 -2.15 2.84
C VAL A 61 -12.34 -0.66 2.79
N ASP A 62 -12.37 -0.03 3.96
CA ASP A 62 -12.59 1.41 4.06
C ASP A 62 -11.30 2.11 3.68
N TRP A 63 -11.22 2.56 2.43
CA TRP A 63 -10.06 3.26 1.90
C TRP A 63 -9.77 4.60 2.59
N SER A 64 -10.73 5.15 3.35
CA SER A 64 -10.48 6.34 4.19
C SER A 64 -9.74 6.00 5.48
N ALA A 65 -9.85 4.75 5.91
CA ALA A 65 -9.17 4.19 7.08
C ALA A 65 -7.77 3.65 6.74
N VAL A 66 -7.54 3.23 5.49
CA VAL A 66 -6.23 2.77 5.01
C VAL A 66 -5.32 3.96 4.72
N ARG A 67 -4.26 4.12 5.51
CA ARG A 67 -3.33 5.26 5.44
C ARG A 67 -1.91 4.81 5.17
N ILE A 68 -1.20 5.48 4.27
CA ILE A 68 0.21 5.16 3.97
C ILE A 68 1.06 5.50 5.18
N ALA A 69 1.67 4.48 5.78
CA ALA A 69 2.56 4.60 6.93
C ALA A 69 4.02 4.71 6.47
N GLN A 70 4.38 4.02 5.40
CA GLN A 70 5.75 4.00 4.90
C GLN A 70 5.81 3.70 3.40
N VAL A 71 6.80 4.33 2.75
CA VAL A 71 7.25 4.06 1.39
C VAL A 71 8.79 3.99 1.36
N SER A 72 9.36 3.28 0.40
CA SER A 72 10.81 3.27 0.17
C SER A 72 11.23 4.25 -0.93
N HIS A 73 10.36 4.55 -1.89
CA HIS A 73 10.63 5.45 -3.00
C HIS A 73 10.57 6.92 -2.55
N PRO A 74 11.63 7.71 -2.77
CA PRO A 74 11.72 9.08 -2.24
C PRO A 74 10.64 10.02 -2.78
N ASP A 75 10.21 9.82 -4.03
CA ASP A 75 9.18 10.66 -4.67
C ASP A 75 7.78 10.43 -4.08
N LEU A 76 7.57 9.32 -3.35
CA LEU A 76 6.28 9.00 -2.74
C LEU A 76 6.19 9.47 -1.27
N ARG A 77 7.24 10.12 -0.74
CA ARG A 77 7.28 10.51 0.68
C ARG A 77 6.13 11.44 1.08
N GLU A 78 5.63 12.24 0.16
CA GLU A 78 4.48 13.12 0.38
C GLU A 78 3.15 12.37 0.55
N LEU A 79 3.11 11.09 0.18
CA LEU A 79 1.92 10.25 0.36
C LEU A 79 1.80 9.74 1.80
N VAL A 80 2.90 9.71 2.57
CA VAL A 80 2.91 9.24 3.96
C VAL A 80 2.00 10.11 4.83
N GLY A 81 1.16 9.46 5.63
CA GLY A 81 0.16 10.11 6.47
C GLY A 81 -1.19 10.36 5.78
N ARG A 82 -1.30 10.09 4.48
CA ARG A 82 -2.53 10.28 3.69
C ARG A 82 -3.27 8.95 3.48
N SER A 83 -4.58 9.01 3.44
CA SER A 83 -5.44 7.85 3.14
C SER A 83 -5.53 7.58 1.64
N ILE A 84 -5.81 6.33 1.28
CA ILE A 84 -6.03 5.95 -0.12
C ILE A 84 -7.23 6.71 -0.69
N ALA A 85 -8.30 6.91 0.09
CA ALA A 85 -9.47 7.66 -0.35
C ALA A 85 -9.17 9.15 -0.63
N GLU A 86 -8.38 9.82 0.21
CA GLU A 86 -7.94 11.21 -0.03
C GLU A 86 -7.13 11.31 -1.33
N LEU A 87 -6.19 10.39 -1.51
CA LEU A 87 -5.34 10.33 -2.71
C LEU A 87 -6.17 10.09 -3.98
N ALA A 88 -7.11 9.15 -3.93
CA ALA A 88 -8.01 8.84 -5.03
C ALA A 88 -8.88 10.05 -5.41
N ALA A 89 -9.44 10.74 -4.41
CA ALA A 89 -10.27 11.92 -4.62
C ALA A 89 -9.48 13.07 -5.26
N GLU A 90 -8.24 13.32 -4.80
CA GLU A 90 -7.38 14.37 -5.37
C GLU A 90 -6.94 14.05 -6.80
N ALA A 91 -6.66 12.78 -7.09
CA ALA A 91 -6.26 12.35 -8.43
C ALA A 91 -7.43 12.17 -9.41
N GLY A 92 -8.68 12.15 -8.91
CA GLY A 92 -9.85 11.84 -9.72
C GLY A 92 -9.88 10.39 -10.22
N GLN A 93 -9.26 9.48 -9.47
CA GLN A 93 -9.10 8.05 -9.80
C GLN A 93 -9.83 7.18 -8.77
N SER A 94 -9.93 5.87 -9.05
CA SER A 94 -10.43 4.92 -8.06
C SER A 94 -9.37 4.60 -6.99
N PRO A 95 -9.78 4.18 -5.77
CA PRO A 95 -8.85 3.69 -4.77
C PRO A 95 -7.92 2.57 -5.27
N LEU A 96 -8.42 1.62 -6.07
CA LEU A 96 -7.60 0.50 -6.55
C LEU A 96 -6.60 0.93 -7.63
N THR A 97 -6.91 1.97 -8.40
CA THR A 97 -5.94 2.59 -9.30
C THR A 97 -4.79 3.19 -8.50
N VAL A 98 -5.09 3.99 -7.46
CA VAL A 98 -4.07 4.57 -6.57
C VAL A 98 -3.23 3.50 -5.88
N VAL A 99 -3.88 2.43 -5.39
CA VAL A 99 -3.17 1.29 -4.78
C VAL A 99 -2.20 0.64 -5.78
N SER A 100 -2.66 0.39 -7.01
CA SER A 100 -1.84 -0.23 -8.06
C SER A 100 -0.65 0.66 -8.42
N ASP A 101 -0.88 1.94 -8.69
CA ASP A 101 0.14 2.92 -9.02
C ASP A 101 1.18 3.06 -7.90
N THR A 102 0.73 3.17 -6.65
CA THR A 102 1.60 3.28 -5.47
C THR A 102 2.46 2.03 -5.31
N LEU A 103 1.86 0.85 -5.43
CA LEU A 103 2.57 -0.43 -5.31
C LEU A 103 3.61 -0.62 -6.44
N ILE A 104 3.28 -0.23 -7.67
CA ILE A 104 4.22 -0.29 -8.81
C ILE A 104 5.39 0.67 -8.58
N ALA A 105 5.10 1.92 -8.22
CA ALA A 105 6.12 2.95 -8.00
C ALA A 105 7.04 2.63 -6.82
N ASP A 106 6.48 2.09 -5.73
CA ASP A 106 7.23 1.73 -4.53
C ASP A 106 7.79 0.30 -4.55
N ARG A 107 7.64 -0.42 -5.67
CA ARG A 107 8.08 -1.82 -5.85
C ARG A 107 7.59 -2.75 -4.73
N LEU A 108 6.32 -2.61 -4.38
CA LEU A 108 5.58 -3.43 -3.41
C LEU A 108 6.05 -3.30 -1.94
N THR A 109 6.85 -2.28 -1.60
CA THR A 109 7.36 -2.11 -0.23
C THR A 109 6.48 -1.25 0.67
N THR A 110 5.35 -0.77 0.16
CA THR A 110 4.48 0.17 0.86
C THR A 110 3.81 -0.48 2.06
N LEU A 111 3.90 0.20 3.21
CA LEU A 111 3.20 -0.18 4.44
C LEU A 111 2.06 0.80 4.72
N VAL A 112 0.95 0.27 5.23
CA VAL A 112 -0.23 1.03 5.62
C VAL A 112 -0.61 0.78 7.07
N ASP A 113 -1.19 1.79 7.70
CA ASP A 113 -1.91 1.64 8.95
C ASP A 113 -3.39 1.36 8.66
N ARG A 114 -3.99 0.51 9.49
CA ARG A 114 -5.44 0.30 9.55
C ARG A 114 -5.90 0.57 10.98
N PRO A 115 -6.94 1.39 11.22
CA PRO A 115 -7.55 1.45 12.53
C PRO A 115 -8.17 0.08 12.85
N SER A 116 -7.88 -0.40 14.06
CA SER A 116 -8.43 -1.62 14.66
C SER A 116 -9.92 -1.51 14.95
#